data_AF-A0A318IZV7-F1
#
_entry.id   AF-A0A318IZV7-F1
#
_cell.length_a   1.000
_cell.length_b   1.000
_cell.length_c   1.000
_cell.angle_alpha   90.00
_cell.angle_beta   90.00
_cell.angle_gamma   90.00
#
_symmetry.space_group_name_H-M   'P 1'
#
loop_
_entity.id
_entity.type
_entity.pdbx_description
1 polymer ?
#
loop_
_entity_poly.entity_id
_entity_poly.type
_entity_poly.pdbx_seq_one_letter_code
_entity_poly.pdbx_strand_id
1 'polypeptide(L)' 'MNENFKNWLIKTKNFSVRSAGDVLCRLNRASSLTELNPKLKTDQILFNLSQESEFQALSMSVRSQLRRSIKLYRNFLELK' A
#
# COMPACT_ATOMS: atom_id res chain seq x y z
N MET A 1 3.69 -12.97 -1.44
CA MET A 1 2.95 -11.84 -0.81
C MET A 1 1.55 -11.78 -1.44
N ASN A 2 0.53 -12.03 -0.61
CA ASN A 2 -0.93 -12.00 -0.81
C ASN A 2 -1.51 -11.98 -2.26
N GLU A 3 -1.56 -13.14 -2.93
CA GLU A 3 -2.34 -13.29 -4.18
C GLU A 3 -3.82 -12.91 -3.99
N ASN A 4 -4.35 -13.05 -2.77
CA ASN A 4 -5.69 -12.60 -2.43
C ASN A 4 -5.88 -11.09 -2.60
N PHE A 5 -4.88 -10.28 -2.25
CA PHE A 5 -4.95 -8.83 -2.42
C PHE A 5 -4.87 -8.44 -3.90
N LYS A 6 -3.94 -9.05 -4.64
CA LYS A 6 -3.81 -8.83 -6.09
C LYS A 6 -5.08 -9.23 -6.84
N ASN A 7 -5.65 -10.39 -6.52
CA ASN A 7 -6.92 -10.84 -7.08
C ASN A 7 -8.08 -9.91 -6.71
N TRP A 8 -8.11 -9.37 -5.50
CA TRP A 8 -9.11 -8.36 -5.11
C TRP A 8 -8.94 -7.05 -5.90
N LEU A 9 -7.71 -6.58 -6.15
CA LEU A 9 -7.48 -5.41 -7.00
C LEU A 9 -8.04 -5.64 -8.42
N ILE A 10 -7.84 -6.83 -8.98
CA ILE A 10 -8.32 -7.18 -10.32
C ILE A 10 -9.85 -7.31 -10.32
N LYS A 11 -10.40 -8.16 -9.46
CA LYS A 11 -11.82 -8.55 -9.50
C LYS A 11 -12.76 -7.49 -8.92
N THR A 12 -12.32 -6.77 -7.89
CA THR A 12 -13.18 -5.83 -7.14
C THR A 12 -12.89 -4.38 -7.49
N LYS A 13 -11.63 -4.02 -7.73
CA LYS A 13 -11.25 -2.65 -8.12
C LYS A 13 -11.07 -2.47 -9.63
N ASN A 14 -11.23 -3.54 -10.42
CA ASN A 14 -11.14 -3.54 -11.88
C ASN A 14 -9.77 -3.09 -12.42
N PHE A 15 -8.69 -3.42 -11.71
CA PHE A 15 -7.32 -3.11 -12.15
C PHE A 15 -6.89 -4.09 -13.23
N SER A 16 -6.10 -3.62 -14.20
CA SER A 16 -5.37 -4.53 -15.07
C SER A 16 -4.39 -5.39 -14.27
N VAL A 17 -4.04 -6.58 -14.78
CA VAL A 17 -3.07 -7.47 -14.14
C VAL A 17 -1.74 -6.74 -13.86
N ARG A 18 -1.30 -5.92 -14.83
CA ARG A 18 -0.09 -5.11 -14.70
C ARG A 18 -0.21 -4.08 -13.58
N SER A 19 -1.28 -3.29 -13.58
CA SER A 19 -1.51 -2.26 -12.56
C SER A 19 -1.66 -2.86 -11.16
N ALA A 20 -2.32 -4.01 -11.03
CA ALA A 20 -2.42 -4.74 -9.77
C ALA A 20 -1.05 -5.22 -9.27
N GLY A 21 -0.21 -5.72 -10.19
CA GLY A 21 1.19 -6.06 -9.90
C GLY A 21 2.00 -4.85 -9.42
N ASP A 22 1.87 -3.71 -10.09
CA ASP A 22 2.54 -2.47 -9.71
C ASP A 22 2.14 -2.02 -8.30
N VAL A 23 0.84 -2.05 -7.97
CA VAL A 23 0.34 -1.72 -6.63
C VAL A 23 0.90 -2.68 -5.58
N LEU A 24 0.96 -3.98 -5.87
CA LEU A 24 1.54 -4.96 -4.96
C LEU A 24 3.04 -4.66 -4.70
N CYS A 25 3.81 -4.37 -5.74
CA CYS A 25 5.22 -3.99 -5.60
C CYS A 25 5.38 -2.72 -4.76
N ARG A 26 4.50 -1.71 -4.94
CA ARG A 26 4.50 -0.51 -4.11
C ARG A 26 4.13 -0.82 -2.67
N LEU A 27 3.15 -1.70 -2.43
CA LEU A 27 2.81 -2.12 -1.07
C LEU A 27 3.98 -2.83 -0.38
N ASN A 28 4.67 -3.72 -1.09
CA ASN A 28 5.83 -4.45 -0.55
C ASN A 28 6.95 -3.48 -0.16
N ARG A 29 7.21 -2.47 -0.99
CA ARG A 29 8.15 -1.40 -0.67
C ARG A 29 7.68 -0.54 0.51
N ALA A 30 6.38 -0.25 0.61
CA ALA A 30 5.86 0.44 1.79
C ALA A 30 6.06 -0.39 3.06
N SER A 31 5.86 -1.71 3.01
CA SER A 31 6.04 -2.60 4.16
C SER A 31 7.50 -2.78 4.60
N SER A 32 8.48 -2.46 3.73
CA SER A 32 9.88 -2.42 4.13
C SER A 32 10.26 -1.11 4.82
N LEU A 33 9.46 -0.05 4.65
CA LEU A 33 9.69 1.27 5.25
C LEU A 33 8.91 1.47 6.55
N THR A 34 7.69 0.95 6.64
CA THR A 34 6.85 1.06 7.84
C THR A 34 6.14 -0.25 8.14
N GLU A 35 5.95 -0.54 9.43
CA GLU A 35 5.13 -1.66 9.85
C GLU A 35 3.65 -1.41 9.49
N LEU A 36 3.02 -2.36 8.79
CA LEU A 36 1.59 -2.32 8.45
C LEU A 36 0.74 -2.96 9.56
N ASN A 37 0.90 -2.46 10.78
CA ASN A 37 0.29 -3.04 11.98
C ASN A 37 -1.26 -3.02 11.86
N PRO A 38 -1.94 -4.18 11.95
CA PRO A 38 -3.40 -4.25 11.80
C PRO A 38 -4.15 -3.45 12.87
N LYS A 39 -3.58 -3.29 14.07
CA LYS A 39 -4.18 -2.56 15.20
C LYS A 39 -4.15 -1.03 15.01
N LEU A 40 -3.28 -0.52 14.15
CA LEU A 40 -3.18 0.92 13.89
C LEU A 40 -4.22 1.36 12.87
N LYS A 41 -4.69 2.60 13.02
CA LYS A 41 -5.52 3.25 11.99
C LYS A 41 -4.67 3.56 10.75
N THR A 42 -5.30 3.57 9.58
CA THR A 42 -4.62 3.88 8.32
C THR A 42 -3.84 5.20 8.37
N ASP A 43 -4.40 6.25 8.98
CA ASP A 43 -3.72 7.55 9.07
C ASP A 43 -2.49 7.53 9.98
N GLN A 44 -2.48 6.69 11.03
CA GLN A 44 -1.30 6.50 11.88
C GLN A 44 -0.16 5.81 11.10
N ILE A 45 -0.50 4.80 10.30
CA ILE A 45 0.48 4.12 9.43
C ILE A 45 1.06 5.11 8.40
N LEU A 46 0.21 5.94 7.79
CA LEU A 46 0.65 6.94 6.83
C LEU A 46 1.49 8.05 7.47
N PHE A 47 1.19 8.42 8.71
CA PHE A 47 1.99 9.34 9.50
C PHE A 47 3.37 8.75 9.78
N ASN A 48 3.45 7.52 10.31
CA ASN A 48 4.72 6.84 10.58
C ASN A 48 5.59 6.76 9.31
N LEU A 49 5.01 6.31 8.19
CA LEU A 49 5.71 6.28 6.90
C LEU A 49 6.26 7.66 6.49
N SER A 50 5.53 8.74 6.80
CA SER A 50 5.99 10.10 6.43
C SER A 50 7.18 10.59 7.25
N GLN A 51 7.44 9.97 8.40
CA GLN A 51 8.59 10.26 9.25
C GLN A 51 9.86 9.52 8.81
N GLU A 52 9.74 8.49 7.97
CA GLU A 52 10.87 7.73 7.46
C GLU A 52 11.72 8.55 6.48
N SER A 53 13.02 8.70 6.77
CA SER A 53 13.96 9.47 5.95
C SER A 53 14.04 8.92 4.51
N GLU A 54 14.07 7.60 4.38
CA GLU A 54 14.03 6.90 3.09
C GLU A 54 12.77 7.21 2.28
N PHE A 55 11.62 7.41 2.94
CA PHE A 55 10.38 7.80 2.28
C PHE A 55 10.42 9.26 1.84
N GLN A 56 10.95 10.15 2.68
CA GLN A 56 11.07 11.59 2.40
C GLN A 56 12.00 11.86 1.21
N ALA A 57 13.04 11.06 1.02
CA ALA A 57 13.95 11.14 -0.11
C ALA A 57 13.32 10.76 -1.47
N LEU A 58 12.11 10.16 -1.48
CA LEU A 58 11.43 9.75 -2.71
C LEU A 58 10.73 10.93 -3.40
N SER A 59 10.59 10.80 -4.72
CA SER A 59 9.80 11.75 -5.50
C SER A 59 8.34 11.78 -5.03
N MET A 60 7.69 12.93 -5.23
CA MET A 60 6.28 13.12 -4.88
C MET A 60 5.37 12.05 -5.50
N SER A 61 5.66 11.66 -6.74
CA SER A 61 4.91 10.61 -7.45
C SER A 61 5.04 9.25 -6.75
N VAL A 62 6.26 8.83 -6.39
CA VAL A 62 6.50 7.55 -5.70
C VAL A 62 5.87 7.56 -4.31
N ARG A 63 5.98 8.67 -3.57
CA ARG A 63 5.31 8.83 -2.26
C ARG A 63 3.79 8.67 -2.38
N SER A 64 3.19 9.29 -3.39
CA SER A 64 1.74 9.16 -3.65
C SER A 64 1.35 7.71 -3.96
N GLN A 65 2.14 7.00 -4.77
CA GLN A 65 1.91 5.60 -5.12
C GLN A 65 1.98 4.67 -3.90
N LEU A 66 2.98 4.86 -3.03
CA LEU A 66 3.14 4.10 -1.78
C LEU A 66 1.96 4.32 -0.82
N ARG A 67 1.56 5.59 -0.61
CA ARG A 67 0.40 5.91 0.24
C ARG A 67 -0.87 5.28 -0.32
N ARG A 68 -1.06 5.33 -1.64
CA ARG A 68 -2.22 4.71 -2.32
C ARG A 68 -2.23 3.19 -2.13
N SER A 69 -1.10 2.51 -2.26
CA SER A 69 -1.03 1.06 -2.09
C SER A 69 -1.39 0.64 -0.65
N ILE A 70 -0.94 1.39 0.36
CA ILE A 70 -1.34 1.16 1.77
C ILE A 70 -2.84 1.31 1.95
N LYS A 71 -3.43 2.41 1.46
CA LYS A 71 -4.89 2.65 1.57
C LYS A 71 -5.70 1.52 0.92
N LEU A 72 -5.29 1.07 -0.26
CA LEU A 72 -5.93 -0.06 -0.94
C LEU A 72 -5.83 -1.35 -0.11
N TYR A 73 -4.66 -1.62 0.46
CA TYR A 73 -4.48 -2.80 1.30
C TYR A 73 -5.33 -2.76 2.58
N ARG A 74 -5.40 -1.59 3.23
CA ARG A 74 -6.26 -1.39 4.40
C ARG A 74 -7.73 -1.61 4.06
N ASN A 75 -8.21 -1.04 2.95
CA ASN A 75 -9.57 -1.28 2.47
C ASN A 75 -9.85 -2.76 2.17
N PHE A 76 -8.87 -3.49 1.64
CA PHE A 76 -8.99 -4.93 1.43
C PHE A 76 -9.14 -5.72 2.74
N LEU A 77 -8.42 -5.33 3.80
CA LEU A 77 -8.52 -5.98 5.10
C LEU A 77 -9.82 -5.68 5.84
N GLU A 78 -10.40 -4.49 5.64
CA GLU A 78 -11.68 -4.10 6.26
C GLU A 78 -12.91 -4.75 5.60
N LEU A 79 -12.77 -5.25 4.36
CA LEU A 79 -13.83 -5.96 3.63
C LEU A 79 -13.83 -7.47 3.89
N LYS A 80 -12.91 -7.97 4.70
CA LYS A 80 -12.82 -9.37 5.13
C LYS A 80 -13.36 -9.54 6.53
#